data_AF-A0AAD6CW44-F1
#
_entry.id   AF-A0AAD6CW44-F1
#
_cell.length_a   1.000
_cell.length_b   1.000
_cell.length_c   1.000
_cell.angle_alpha   90.00
_cell.angle_beta   90.00
_cell.angle_gamma   90.00
#
_symmetry.space_group_name_H-M   'P 1'
#
loop_
_entity.id
_entity.type
_entity.pdbx_description
1 polymer ?
#
loop_
_entity_poly.entity_id
_entity_poly.type
_entity_poly.pdbx_seq_one_letter_code
_entity_poly.pdbx_strand_id
1 'polypeptide(L)'
;MSRILLFCVAEEAKPFIPKVLREFSHKENSPLLYWLVESNVCPEDQAGFKLELNDDEPFESDFINASKEQCQKWAQENWDKVDGISHEDIAIADERTARDGTILMSSWHFDKVNFEGWGPLPPRVPAWYDFRVHHRAVDAFETSQH
;
A
#
# COMPACT_ATOMS: atom_id res chain seq x y z
N MET A 1 0.03 -10.71 12.21
CA MET A 1 0.70 -10.15 11.02
C MET A 1 0.06 -8.81 10.75
N SER A 2 0.88 -7.78 10.52
CA SER A 2 0.39 -6.47 10.09
C SER A 2 0.04 -6.48 8.60
N ARG A 3 -0.84 -5.58 8.18
CA ARG A 3 -1.32 -5.42 6.80
C ARG A 3 -1.09 -3.99 6.32
N ILE A 4 -0.81 -3.86 5.04
CA ILE A 4 -0.53 -2.58 4.41
C ILE A 4 -1.87 -1.95 4.00
N LEU A 5 -2.06 -0.67 4.35
CA LEU A 5 -3.24 0.07 3.90
C LEU A 5 -3.13 0.36 2.40
N LEU A 6 -4.15 0.01 1.63
CA LEU A 6 -4.27 0.28 0.20
C LEU A 6 -5.30 1.38 -0.03
N PHE A 7 -4.86 2.51 -0.58
CA PHE A 7 -5.72 3.63 -0.97
C PHE A 7 -5.94 3.61 -2.47
N CYS A 8 -7.16 3.90 -2.93
CA CYS A 8 -7.47 4.14 -4.33
C CYS A 8 -7.74 5.62 -4.53
N VAL A 9 -6.85 6.34 -5.21
CA VAL A 9 -6.93 7.80 -5.37
C VAL A 9 -7.37 8.25 -6.76
N ALA A 10 -7.52 7.33 -7.70
CA ALA A 10 -7.96 7.61 -9.07
C ALA A 10 -9.08 6.66 -9.49
N GLU A 11 -10.10 7.19 -10.19
CA GLU A 11 -11.22 6.40 -10.70
C GLU A 11 -10.75 5.33 -11.70
N GLU A 12 -9.77 5.68 -12.52
CA GLU A 12 -9.16 4.79 -13.51
C GLU A 12 -8.48 3.58 -12.88
N ALA A 13 -8.07 3.69 -11.61
CA ALA A 13 -7.40 2.61 -10.88
C ALA A 13 -8.39 1.59 -10.29
N LYS A 14 -9.67 1.94 -10.11
CA LYS A 14 -10.67 1.05 -9.49
C LYS A 14 -10.72 -0.36 -10.12
N PRO A 15 -10.73 -0.53 -11.46
CA PRO A 15 -10.75 -1.85 -12.09
C PRO A 15 -9.52 -2.74 -11.80
N PHE A 16 -8.44 -2.17 -11.26
CA PHE A 16 -7.22 -2.90 -10.93
C PHE A 16 -7.14 -3.31 -9.46
N ILE A 17 -7.94 -2.72 -8.57
CA ILE A 17 -7.89 -3.00 -7.12
C ILE A 17 -8.14 -4.48 -6.79
N PRO A 18 -9.13 -5.18 -7.38
CA PRO A 18 -9.32 -6.61 -7.13
C PRO A 18 -8.06 -7.45 -7.40
N LYS A 19 -7.30 -7.10 -8.45
CA LYS A 19 -6.04 -7.78 -8.80
C LYS A 19 -4.94 -7.48 -7.80
N VAL A 20 -4.81 -6.21 -7.38
CA VAL A 20 -3.80 -5.78 -6.39
C VAL A 20 -4.03 -6.48 -5.04
N LEU A 21 -5.28 -6.61 -4.61
CA LEU A 21 -5.64 -7.30 -3.37
C LEU A 21 -5.24 -8.79 -3.40
N ARG A 22 -5.34 -9.46 -4.56
CA ARG A 22 -5.02 -10.88 -4.72
C ARG A 22 -3.54 -11.17 -4.99
N GLU A 23 -2.93 -10.46 -5.94
CA GLU A 23 -1.66 -10.88 -6.56
C GLU A 23 -0.41 -10.63 -5.69
N PHE A 24 -0.50 -9.83 -4.63
CA PHE A 24 0.61 -9.63 -3.69
C PHE A 24 0.71 -10.69 -2.58
N SER A 25 -0.09 -11.76 -2.64
CA SER A 25 0.00 -12.91 -1.72
C SER A 25 0.69 -14.11 -2.39
N HIS A 26 2.02 -14.17 -2.28
CA HIS A 26 2.87 -15.04 -3.13
C HIS A 26 2.94 -16.54 -2.79
N LYS A 27 2.06 -17.07 -1.92
CA LYS A 27 1.98 -18.53 -1.69
C LYS A 27 0.54 -18.95 -1.66
N GLU A 28 0.24 -20.14 -2.21
CA GLU A 28 -0.92 -20.92 -1.78
C GLU A 28 -0.87 -20.94 -0.24
N ASN A 29 -1.79 -20.22 0.43
CA ASN A 29 -1.86 -20.00 1.88
C ASN A 29 -1.05 -18.83 2.50
N SER A 30 -0.48 -17.92 1.72
CA SER A 30 -0.03 -16.64 2.28
C SER A 30 -1.25 -15.77 2.63
N PRO A 31 -1.23 -15.05 3.77
CA PRO A 31 -2.29 -14.11 4.07
C PRO A 31 -2.24 -12.96 3.07
N LEU A 32 -3.42 -12.46 2.69
CA LEU A 32 -3.56 -11.25 1.89
C LEU A 32 -2.68 -10.13 2.49
N LEU A 33 -2.03 -9.32 1.66
CA LEU A 33 -1.09 -8.30 2.16
C LEU A 33 -1.78 -6.99 2.56
N TYR A 34 -2.88 -6.67 1.87
CA TYR A 34 -3.50 -5.36 1.91
C TYR A 34 -4.81 -5.31 2.67
N TRP A 35 -5.13 -4.11 3.13
CA TRP A 35 -6.46 -3.69 3.57
C TRP A 35 -6.87 -2.48 2.74
N LEU A 36 -7.93 -2.61 1.94
CA LEU A 36 -8.48 -1.50 1.17
C LEU A 36 -9.16 -0.49 2.08
N VAL A 37 -8.79 0.78 1.93
CA VAL A 37 -9.37 1.91 2.66
C VAL A 37 -10.40 2.61 1.76
N GLU A 38 -11.68 2.38 2.08
CA GLU A 38 -12.80 2.97 1.34
C GLU A 38 -13.25 4.31 1.93
N SER A 39 -13.14 4.51 3.25
CA SER A 39 -13.65 5.72 3.91
C SER A 39 -12.56 6.56 4.60
N ASN A 40 -12.76 7.88 4.60
CA ASN A 40 -11.93 8.80 5.36
C ASN A 40 -12.19 8.73 6.88
N VAL A 41 -13.25 8.05 7.31
CA VAL A 41 -13.49 7.72 8.72
C VAL A 41 -12.81 6.39 9.03
N CYS A 42 -11.89 6.40 9.99
CA CYS A 42 -11.22 5.18 10.43
C CYS A 42 -12.23 4.24 11.10
N PRO A 43 -12.28 2.95 10.71
CA PRO A 43 -13.16 1.99 11.34
C PRO A 43 -12.74 1.71 12.79
N GLU A 44 -13.67 1.21 13.59
CA GLU A 44 -13.39 0.85 15.00
C GLU A 44 -12.50 -0.40 15.12
N ASP A 45 -12.53 -1.28 14.11
CA ASP A 45 -11.77 -2.52 14.06
C ASP A 45 -11.39 -2.94 12.63
N GLN A 46 -10.68 -4.07 12.54
CA GLN A 46 -10.17 -4.61 11.29
C GLN A 46 -11.26 -5.04 10.29
N ALA A 47 -12.48 -5.33 10.75
CA ALA A 47 -13.58 -5.79 9.89
C ALA A 47 -14.11 -4.65 9.00
N GLY A 48 -13.81 -3.40 9.33
CA GLY A 48 -14.11 -2.24 8.49
C GLY A 48 -13.23 -2.09 7.25
N PHE A 49 -12.17 -2.90 7.10
CA PHE A 49 -11.33 -2.92 5.91
C PHE A 49 -11.65 -4.10 5.01
N LYS A 50 -11.67 -3.86 3.69
CA LYS A 50 -11.83 -4.93 2.72
C LYS A 50 -10.52 -5.63 2.43
N LEU A 51 -10.57 -6.95 2.45
CA LEU A 51 -9.44 -7.85 2.18
C LEU A 51 -9.42 -8.32 0.72
N GLU A 52 -10.59 -8.46 0.12
CA GLU A 52 -10.78 -8.96 -1.22
C GLU A 52 -11.95 -8.23 -1.88
N LEU A 53 -11.94 -8.25 -3.21
CA LEU A 53 -13.03 -7.78 -4.06
C LEU A 53 -13.14 -8.76 -5.23
N ASN A 54 -14.37 -9.02 -5.68
CA ASN A 54 -14.57 -9.70 -6.97
C ASN A 54 -14.20 -8.75 -8.13
N ASP A 55 -13.89 -9.31 -9.31
CA ASP A 55 -13.38 -8.52 -10.45
C ASP A 55 -14.31 -7.39 -10.92
N ASP A 56 -15.61 -7.54 -10.69
CA ASP A 56 -16.64 -6.55 -11.03
C ASP A 56 -17.37 -6.01 -9.80
N GLU A 57 -16.84 -6.23 -8.59
CA GLU A 57 -17.45 -5.74 -7.36
C GLU A 57 -17.28 -4.22 -7.26
N PRO A 58 -18.39 -3.45 -7.23
CA PRO A 58 -18.28 -2.02 -7.03
C PRO A 58 -17.79 -1.73 -5.61
N PHE A 59 -16.92 -0.74 -5.49
CA PHE A 59 -16.45 -0.22 -4.23
C PHE A 59 -16.32 1.30 -4.35
N GLU A 60 -16.40 1.98 -3.21
CA GLU A 60 -16.25 3.44 -3.15
C GLU A 60 -14.94 3.80 -2.48
N SER A 61 -14.41 4.98 -2.81
CA SER A 61 -13.27 5.52 -2.08
C SER A 61 -13.43 7.01 -1.84
N ASP A 62 -13.47 7.39 -0.57
CA ASP A 62 -13.42 8.79 -0.12
C ASP A 62 -12.08 9.46 -0.45
N PHE A 63 -11.09 8.69 -0.95
CA PHE A 63 -9.76 9.16 -1.30
C PHE A 63 -9.59 9.44 -2.80
N ILE A 64 -10.65 9.34 -3.61
CA ILE A 64 -10.56 9.76 -5.02
C ILE A 64 -10.15 11.24 -5.09
N ASN A 65 -9.12 11.53 -5.89
CA ASN A 65 -8.40 12.81 -5.97
C ASN A 65 -7.61 13.21 -4.72
N ALA A 66 -7.43 12.34 -3.72
CA ALA A 66 -6.54 12.60 -2.62
C ALA A 66 -5.07 12.59 -3.10
N SER A 67 -4.29 13.54 -2.58
CA SER A 67 -2.85 13.52 -2.71
C SER A 67 -2.25 12.37 -1.89
N LYS A 68 -1.05 11.95 -2.29
CA LYS A 68 -0.24 10.99 -1.54
C LYS A 68 -0.02 11.46 -0.09
N GLU A 69 0.25 12.74 0.12
CA GLU A 69 0.45 13.33 1.43
C GLU A 69 -0.81 13.24 2.33
N GLN A 70 -2.01 13.30 1.74
CA GLN A 70 -3.26 13.08 2.47
C GLN A 70 -3.40 11.61 2.90
N CYS A 71 -3.06 10.64 2.04
CA CYS A 71 -3.06 9.22 2.40
C CYS A 71 -2.04 8.92 3.51
N GLN A 72 -0.83 9.46 3.38
CA GLN A 72 0.25 9.37 4.37
C GLN A 72 -0.18 9.90 5.74
N LYS A 73 -0.76 11.11 5.75
CA LYS A 73 -1.26 11.74 6.97
C LYS A 73 -2.39 10.91 7.60
N TRP A 74 -3.34 10.44 6.80
CA TRP A 74 -4.43 9.62 7.29
C TRP A 74 -3.90 8.33 7.94
N ALA A 75 -2.95 7.65 7.31
CA ALA A 75 -2.37 6.44 7.88
C ALA A 75 -1.72 6.71 9.24
N GLN A 76 -0.88 7.76 9.32
CA GLN A 76 -0.23 8.17 10.57
C GLN A 76 -1.20 8.50 11.69
N GLU A 77 -2.30 9.19 11.39
CA GLU A 77 -3.32 9.56 12.37
C GLU A 77 -4.15 8.36 12.88
N ASN A 78 -4.06 7.20 12.21
CA ASN A 78 -4.93 6.04 12.46
C ASN A 78 -4.18 4.73 12.75
N TRP A 79 -2.84 4.71 12.64
CA TRP A 79 -1.98 3.54 12.90
C TRP A 79 -2.21 2.85 14.24
N ASP A 80 -2.46 3.62 15.30
CA ASP A 80 -2.65 3.10 16.66
C ASP A 80 -4.13 2.89 17.00
N LYS A 81 -5.06 3.17 16.07
CA LYS A 81 -6.50 3.05 16.32
C LYS A 81 -7.04 1.66 16.01
N VAL A 82 -6.42 0.96 15.05
CA VAL A 82 -6.82 -0.41 14.67
C VAL A 82 -5.60 -1.32 14.69
N ASP A 83 -5.68 -2.37 15.49
CA ASP A 83 -4.63 -3.37 15.59
C ASP A 83 -4.33 -4.00 14.23
N GLY A 84 -3.04 -4.27 13.95
CA GLY A 84 -2.63 -4.99 12.75
C GLY A 84 -2.42 -4.11 11.51
N ILE A 85 -2.53 -2.78 11.61
CA ILE A 85 -2.07 -1.90 10.54
C ILE A 85 -0.54 -1.87 10.52
N SER A 86 0.07 -1.92 9.32
CA SER A 86 1.50 -1.66 9.15
C SER A 86 1.81 -0.19 9.42
N HIS A 87 2.75 0.08 10.32
CA HIS A 87 3.24 1.43 10.63
C HIS A 87 4.37 1.87 9.68
N GLU A 88 4.81 0.96 8.80
CA GLU A 88 5.96 1.18 7.93
C GLU A 88 5.50 1.49 6.51
N ASP A 89 4.44 0.88 6.01
CA ASP A 89 4.10 0.97 4.59
C ASP A 89 2.64 1.31 4.35
N ILE A 90 2.41 2.09 3.29
CA ILE A 90 1.11 2.22 2.63
C ILE A 90 1.26 2.00 1.12
N ALA A 91 0.18 1.54 0.51
CA ALA A 91 0.04 1.35 -0.92
C ALA A 91 -0.99 2.33 -1.48
N ILE A 92 -0.69 2.94 -2.63
CA ILE A 92 -1.55 3.92 -3.28
C ILE A 92 -1.72 3.52 -4.75
N ALA A 93 -2.95 3.26 -5.13
CA ALA A 93 -3.36 3.04 -6.50
C ALA A 93 -3.82 4.37 -7.11
N ASP A 94 -3.08 4.87 -8.09
CA ASP A 94 -3.32 6.14 -8.75
C ASP A 94 -3.53 5.97 -10.27
N GLU A 95 -3.68 7.06 -11.02
CA GLU A 95 -3.92 7.00 -12.48
C GLU A 95 -2.92 6.11 -13.21
N ARG A 96 -1.68 6.03 -12.71
CA ARG A 96 -0.62 5.26 -13.33
C ARG A 96 -0.80 3.76 -13.11
N THR A 97 -1.45 3.34 -12.02
CA THR A 97 -1.84 1.93 -11.80
C THR A 97 -2.62 1.38 -12.98
N ALA A 98 -3.57 2.14 -13.52
CA ALA A 98 -4.36 1.72 -14.67
C ALA A 98 -3.52 1.62 -15.97
N ARG A 99 -2.45 2.41 -16.07
CA ARG A 99 -1.63 2.54 -17.28
C ARG A 99 -0.54 1.48 -17.36
N ASP A 100 0.13 1.19 -16.25
CA ASP A 100 1.30 0.30 -16.23
C ASP A 100 1.27 -0.77 -15.13
N GLY A 101 0.15 -0.92 -14.42
CA GLY A 101 -0.01 -1.96 -13.41
C GLY A 101 0.87 -1.75 -12.17
N THR A 102 1.50 -0.59 -12.01
CA THR A 102 2.31 -0.32 -10.82
C THR A 102 1.49 0.26 -9.67
N ILE A 103 1.86 -0.09 -8.45
CA ILE A 103 1.35 0.52 -7.22
C ILE A 103 2.44 1.41 -6.63
N LEU A 104 2.06 2.61 -6.21
CA LEU A 104 2.94 3.49 -5.46
C LEU A 104 2.99 3.00 -4.02
N MET A 105 4.15 2.51 -3.60
CA MET A 105 4.45 2.21 -2.21
C MET A 105 5.07 3.45 -1.57
N SER A 106 4.63 3.77 -0.36
CA SER A 106 5.19 4.83 0.47
C SER A 106 5.58 4.20 1.80
N SER A 107 6.89 4.21 2.10
CA SER A 107 7.46 3.59 3.30
C SER A 107 7.98 4.65 4.28
N TRP A 108 7.60 4.56 5.54
CA TRP A 108 7.96 5.48 6.60
C TRP A 108 9.19 4.98 7.35
N HIS A 109 10.26 5.78 7.31
CA HIS A 109 11.52 5.43 7.96
C HIS A 109 11.81 6.36 9.13
N PHE A 110 12.00 5.76 10.31
CA PHE A 110 12.50 6.45 11.50
C PHE A 110 14.03 6.51 11.56
N ASP A 111 14.69 5.56 10.90
CA ASP A 111 16.14 5.40 10.93
C ASP A 111 16.76 5.44 9.54
N LYS A 112 18.05 5.77 9.52
CA LYS A 112 18.87 5.74 8.31
C LYS A 112 19.48 4.36 8.16
N VAL A 113 19.34 3.79 6.97
CA VAL A 113 20.05 2.56 6.58
C VAL A 113 21.27 2.97 5.76
N ASN A 114 22.47 2.54 6.17
CA ASN A 114 23.68 2.79 5.40
C ASN A 114 23.75 1.82 4.21
N PHE A 115 23.64 2.35 3.00
CA PHE A 115 23.87 1.61 1.77
C PHE A 115 25.30 1.84 1.28
N GLU A 116 26.06 0.77 1.08
CA GLU A 116 27.42 0.86 0.56
C GLU A 116 27.43 1.57 -0.80
N GLY A 117 28.33 2.55 -0.97
CA GLY A 117 28.43 3.40 -2.16
C GLY A 117 27.45 4.59 -2.22
N TRP A 118 26.34 4.56 -1.47
CA TRP A 118 25.30 5.59 -1.50
C TRP A 118 25.17 6.39 -0.19
N GLY A 119 25.72 5.86 0.91
CA GLY A 119 25.62 6.46 2.23
C GLY A 119 24.26 6.20 2.91
N PRO A 120 23.92 6.95 3.97
CA PRO A 120 22.70 6.73 4.72
C PRO A 120 21.44 7.17 3.94
N LEU A 121 20.51 6.23 3.75
CA LEU A 121 19.20 6.46 3.13
C LEU A 121 18.06 6.13 4.12
N PRO A 122 17.00 6.94 4.20
CA PRO A 122 16.84 8.22 3.49
C PRO A 122 17.73 9.35 4.08
N PRO A 123 18.04 10.40 3.29
CA PRO A 123 18.95 11.47 3.72
C PRO A 123 18.45 12.26 4.94
N ARG A 124 17.13 12.26 5.19
CA ARG A 124 16.46 12.85 6.34
C ARG A 124 15.50 11.83 6.95
N VAL A 125 15.41 11.82 8.27
CA VAL A 125 14.46 11.02 9.05
C VAL A 125 13.86 11.88 10.16
N PRO A 126 12.60 11.63 10.58
CA PRO A 126 11.70 10.64 9.99
C PRO A 126 11.13 11.14 8.64
N ALA A 127 10.94 10.24 7.69
CA ALA A 127 10.46 10.61 6.35
C ALA A 127 9.76 9.46 5.62
N TRP A 128 8.85 9.83 4.73
CA TRP A 128 8.29 8.93 3.72
C TRP A 128 9.25 8.77 2.54
N TYR A 129 9.37 7.55 2.05
CA TYR A 129 10.11 7.20 0.85
C TYR A 129 9.19 6.48 -0.13
N ASP A 130 9.10 7.03 -1.34
CA ASP A 130 8.16 6.56 -2.35
C ASP A 130 8.87 5.75 -3.43
N PHE A 131 8.32 4.59 -3.77
CA PHE A 131 8.79 3.77 -4.88
C PHE A 131 7.62 3.04 -5.53
N ARG A 132 7.81 2.57 -6.77
CA ARG A 132 6.76 1.84 -7.48
C ARG A 132 7.12 0.38 -7.61
N VAL A 133 6.13 -0.46 -7.35
CA VAL A 133 6.22 -1.90 -7.56
C VAL A 133 5.22 -2.28 -8.63
N HIS A 134 5.63 -3.11 -9.60
CA HIS A 134 4.64 -3.73 -10.47
C HIS A 134 3.80 -4.68 -9.63
N HIS A 135 2.51 -4.81 -9.90
CA HIS A 135 1.64 -5.76 -9.21
C HIS A 135 2.06 -7.24 -9.34
N ARG A 136 3.08 -7.51 -10.16
CA ARG A 136 3.70 -8.82 -10.43
C ARG A 136 5.19 -8.87 -10.06
N ALA A 137 5.77 -7.77 -9.57
CA ALA A 137 7.22 -7.66 -9.38
C ALA A 137 7.78 -8.54 -8.24
N VAL A 138 6.92 -9.23 -7.49
CA VAL A 138 7.37 -10.11 -6.41
C VAL A 138 8.12 -11.33 -6.96
N ASP A 139 7.95 -11.71 -8.23
CA ASP A 139 8.81 -12.70 -8.91
C ASP A 139 10.28 -12.27 -9.05
N ALA A 140 10.57 -10.96 -9.05
CA ALA A 140 11.92 -10.44 -9.29
C ALA A 140 12.78 -10.31 -8.03
N PHE A 141 12.19 -10.40 -6.83
CA PHE A 141 12.94 -10.33 -5.56
C PHE A 141 13.51 -11.67 -5.11
N GLU A 142 12.99 -12.80 -5.60
CA GLU A 142 13.49 -14.15 -5.24
C GLU A 142 14.75 -14.55 -6.04
N THR A 143 14.99 -13.97 -7.22
CA THR A 143 16.13 -14.33 -8.07
C THR A 143 17.45 -13.63 -7.71
N SER A 144 17.44 -12.68 -6.77
CA SER A 144 18.67 -12.01 -6.30
C SER A 144 19.23 -12.56 -4.97
N GLN A 145 18.69 -13.67 -4.46
CA GLN A 145 19.20 -14.34 -3.25
C GLN A 145 19.73 -15.78 -3.49
N HIS A 146 20.12 -16.10 -4.72
CA HIS A 146 20.84 -17.34 -5.06
C HIS A 146 22.19 -17.06 -5.71
#